data_AF-A0A2N5SYF3-F1
#
_entry.id   AF-A0A2N5SYF3-F1
#
_cell.length_a   1.000
_cell.length_b   1.000
_cell.length_c   1.000
_cell.angle_alpha   90.00
_cell.angle_beta   90.00
_cell.angle_gamma   90.00
#
_symmetry.space_group_name_H-M   'P 1'
#
loop_
_entity.id
_entity.type
_entity.pdbx_description
1 polymer ?
#
loop_
_entity_poly.entity_id
_entity_poly.type
_entity_poly.pdbx_seq_one_letter_code
_entity_poly.pdbx_strand_id
1 'polypeptide(L)'
;MGFTPYFDKYIRKLKGPIPLTIFEKNWKNLAILYHSKKRAKANNLASNRNRYTGFPYPSKWLQTFAKWTSNHQGFHNTLVTKYGYKRFTKWLLAYKANANAILAEDGFMMVLRYNIQVRTVCFAYWVTYDNGKKLIANISVLRLRIASSA
;
A
#
# COMPACT_ATOMS: atom_id res chain seq x y z
N MET A 1 9.06 12.83 6.79
CA MET A 1 9.51 12.32 5.47
C MET A 1 8.31 11.95 4.59
N GLY A 2 8.16 12.63 3.45
CA GLY A 2 7.02 12.50 2.52
C GLY A 2 7.09 11.31 1.55
N PHE A 3 6.35 11.41 0.45
CA PHE A 3 6.40 10.49 -0.70
C PHE A 3 6.75 11.29 -1.95
N THR A 4 7.28 10.63 -2.98
CA THR A 4 7.42 11.27 -4.30
C THR A 4 6.04 11.69 -4.83
N PRO A 5 5.95 12.70 -5.72
CA PRO A 5 4.67 13.20 -6.23
C PRO A 5 3.76 12.10 -6.81
N TYR A 6 4.36 11.07 -7.43
CA TYR A 6 3.63 9.90 -7.93
C TYR A 6 2.87 9.18 -6.80
N PHE A 7 3.57 8.70 -5.78
CA PHE A 7 2.92 7.94 -4.70
C PHE A 7 2.05 8.83 -3.81
N ASP A 8 2.44 10.08 -3.60
CA ASP A 8 1.62 11.03 -2.86
C ASP A 8 0.24 11.21 -3.51
N LYS A 9 0.17 11.37 -4.84
CA LYS A 9 -1.08 11.43 -5.61
C LYS A 9 -1.97 10.19 -5.40
N TYR A 10 -1.39 8.99 -5.45
CA TYR A 10 -2.16 7.74 -5.33
C TYR A 10 -2.60 7.43 -3.90
N ILE A 11 -1.77 7.75 -2.90
CA ILE A 11 -2.15 7.60 -1.49
C ILE A 11 -3.24 8.61 -1.12
N ARG A 12 -3.14 9.87 -1.57
CA ARG A 12 -4.21 10.87 -1.39
C ARG A 12 -5.52 10.43 -2.00
N LYS A 13 -5.48 9.65 -3.07
CA LYS A 13 -6.69 9.13 -3.70
C LYS A 13 -7.09 7.77 -3.17
N LEU A 14 -6.28 7.07 -2.37
CA LEU A 14 -6.44 5.63 -2.07
C LEU A 14 -6.82 4.80 -3.31
N LYS A 15 -6.11 5.05 -4.42
CA LYS A 15 -6.43 4.46 -5.72
C LYS A 15 -5.16 4.01 -6.42
N GLY A 16 -5.23 2.91 -7.17
CA GLY A 16 -4.11 2.38 -7.93
C GLY A 16 -3.14 1.57 -7.08
N PRO A 17 -2.03 1.08 -7.65
CA PRO A 17 -1.09 0.26 -6.90
C PRO A 17 -0.43 1.10 -5.80
N ILE A 18 -0.70 0.74 -4.55
CA ILE A 18 -0.01 1.25 -3.37
C ILE A 18 0.74 0.06 -2.75
N PRO A 19 1.98 -0.23 -3.20
CA PRO A 19 2.75 -1.35 -2.64
C PRO A 19 2.98 -1.14 -1.15
N LEU A 20 3.00 -2.20 -0.35
CA LEU A 20 3.33 -2.08 1.08
C LEU A 20 4.81 -1.69 1.29
N THR A 21 5.68 -2.10 0.36
CA THR A 21 7.13 -1.92 0.45
C THR A 21 7.57 -0.45 0.35
N ILE A 22 6.74 0.44 -0.18
CA ILE A 22 7.06 1.88 -0.25
C ILE A 22 7.01 2.58 1.12
N PHE A 23 6.52 1.89 2.15
CA PHE A 23 6.46 2.42 3.52
C PHE A 23 7.73 2.14 4.32
N GLU A 24 8.67 1.38 3.74
CA GLU A 24 9.99 1.12 4.32
C GLU A 24 10.81 2.42 4.39
N LYS A 25 11.44 2.68 5.54
CA LYS A 25 12.07 3.97 5.85
C LYS A 25 13.26 4.25 4.93
N ASN A 26 14.14 3.27 4.71
CA ASN A 26 15.35 3.43 3.90
C ASN A 26 14.98 3.63 2.43
N TRP A 27 14.06 2.83 1.91
CA TRP A 27 13.53 2.97 0.56
C TRP A 27 12.91 4.35 0.35
N LYS A 28 12.11 4.86 1.29
CA LYS A 28 11.53 6.20 1.19
C LYS A 28 12.60 7.28 1.04
N ASN A 29 13.66 7.21 1.84
CA ASN A 29 14.76 8.17 1.78
C ASN A 29 15.49 8.10 0.43
N LEU A 30 15.81 6.89 -0.03
CA LEU A 30 16.44 6.67 -1.34
C LEU A 30 15.56 7.14 -2.50
N ALA A 31 14.25 6.89 -2.43
CA ALA A 31 13.30 7.32 -3.44
C ALA A 31 13.18 8.85 -3.53
N ILE A 32 13.20 9.56 -2.39
CA ILE A 32 13.21 11.02 -2.36
C ILE A 32 14.51 11.56 -2.96
N LEU A 33 15.67 11.03 -2.54
CA LEU A 33 16.97 11.46 -3.06
C LEU A 33 17.08 11.24 -4.58
N TYR A 34 16.66 10.07 -5.05
CA TYR A 34 16.63 9.73 -6.47
C TYR A 34 15.74 10.70 -7.25
N HIS A 35 14.54 10.98 -6.75
CA HIS A 35 13.61 11.91 -7.39
C HIS A 35 14.20 13.33 -7.48
N SER A 36 14.85 13.82 -6.43
CA SER A 36 15.52 15.12 -6.43
C SER A 36 16.64 15.18 -7.47
N LYS A 37 17.50 14.15 -7.55
CA LYS A 37 18.55 14.04 -8.57
C LYS A 37 18.00 13.97 -9.99
N LYS A 38 16.92 13.21 -10.21
CA LYS A 38 16.29 13.08 -11.54
C LYS A 38 15.66 14.39 -11.99
N ARG A 39 15.00 15.13 -11.09
CA ARG A 39 14.41 16.46 -11.39
C ARG A 39 15.49 17.46 -11.81
N ALA A 40 16.64 17.47 -11.13
CA ALA A 40 17.75 18.34 -11.50
C ALA A 40 18.28 18.09 -12.92
N LYS A 41 18.10 16.88 -13.46
CA LYS A 41 18.52 16.49 -14.82
C LYS A 41 17.43 16.64 -15.88
N ALA A 42 16.16 16.77 -15.49
CA ALA A 42 15.01 16.67 -16.38
C ALA A 42 14.30 18.02 -16.54
N ASN A 43 14.88 18.92 -17.33
CA ASN A 43 14.22 20.17 -17.72
C ASN A 43 13.31 20.05 -18.96
N ASN A 44 13.26 18.93 -19.71
CA ASN A 44 12.58 18.92 -21.02
C ASN A 44 11.97 17.58 -21.50
N LEU A 45 11.33 16.77 -20.65
CA LEU A 45 10.61 15.59 -21.17
C LEU A 45 9.27 15.37 -20.45
N ALA A 46 8.18 15.65 -21.16
CA ALA A 46 6.80 15.33 -20.79
C ALA A 46 6.60 13.81 -20.84
N SER A 47 7.06 13.11 -19.79
CA SER A 47 6.89 11.66 -19.68
C SER A 47 5.42 11.32 -19.39
N ASN A 48 4.92 10.32 -20.11
CA ASN A 48 3.59 9.74 -20.00
C ASN A 48 3.15 9.56 -18.53
N ARG A 49 2.15 10.35 -18.08
CA ARG A 49 1.88 10.66 -16.66
C ARG A 49 1.42 9.50 -15.77
N ASN A 50 1.20 8.31 -16.35
CA ASN A 50 0.56 7.18 -15.65
C ASN A 50 1.52 6.04 -15.26
N ARG A 51 2.75 5.98 -15.79
CA ARG A 51 3.72 4.91 -15.46
C ARG A 51 4.71 5.38 -14.40
N TYR A 52 4.98 4.53 -13.40
CA TYR A 52 6.02 4.80 -12.41
C TYR A 52 7.41 4.70 -13.05
N THR A 53 8.21 5.76 -12.94
CA THR A 53 9.61 5.83 -13.44
C THR A 53 10.59 6.29 -12.35
N GLY A 54 10.18 6.19 -11.09
CA GLY A 54 11.01 6.56 -9.95
C GLY A 54 11.95 5.44 -9.50
N PHE A 55 12.53 5.61 -8.31
CA PHE A 55 13.41 4.61 -7.70
C PHE A 55 12.69 3.26 -7.54
N PRO A 56 13.26 2.14 -8.03
CA PRO A 56 12.58 0.84 -8.01
C PRO A 56 12.21 0.46 -6.58
N TYR A 57 10.96 0.05 -6.37
CA TYR A 57 10.50 -0.45 -5.07
C TYR A 57 10.69 -1.97 -4.95
N PRO A 58 10.99 -2.48 -3.74
CA PRO A 58 11.19 -3.91 -3.53
C PRO A 58 9.97 -4.74 -3.92
N SER A 59 10.22 -5.96 -4.36
CA SER A 59 9.18 -6.95 -4.63
C SER A 59 8.33 -7.20 -3.39
N LYS A 60 7.01 -7.24 -3.58
CA LYS A 60 6.05 -7.55 -2.51
C LYS A 60 6.23 -8.97 -1.95
N TRP A 61 6.76 -9.88 -2.76
CA TRP A 61 6.96 -11.30 -2.43
C TRP A 61 8.23 -11.58 -1.62
N LEU A 62 9.22 -10.69 -1.70
CA LEU A 62 10.52 -10.87 -1.03
C LEU A 62 10.60 -10.13 0.31
N GLN A 63 9.45 -9.86 0.93
CA GLN A 63 9.42 -9.22 2.25
C GLN A 63 9.74 -10.25 3.33
N THR A 64 10.65 -9.91 4.23
CA THR A 64 10.81 -10.65 5.49
C THR A 64 9.69 -10.29 6.46
N PHE A 65 9.45 -11.13 7.46
CA PHE A 65 8.45 -10.85 8.51
C PHE A 65 8.67 -9.48 9.18
N ALA A 66 9.91 -9.18 9.57
CA ALA A 66 10.26 -7.91 10.20
C ALA A 66 9.98 -6.69 9.29
N LYS A 67 10.31 -6.80 7.99
CA LYS A 67 10.02 -5.74 7.01
C LYS A 67 8.52 -5.59 6.79
N TRP A 68 7.79 -6.70 6.63
CA TRP A 68 6.34 -6.70 6.45
C TRP A 68 5.63 -6.02 7.65
N THR A 69 6.00 -6.39 8.87
CA THR A 69 5.45 -5.81 10.11
C THR A 69 5.74 -4.33 10.22
N SER A 70 7.00 -3.92 10.04
CA SER A 70 7.41 -2.51 10.07
C SER A 70 6.70 -1.68 9.01
N ASN A 71 6.59 -2.22 7.78
CA ASN A 71 5.89 -1.55 6.69
C ASN A 71 4.40 -1.39 7.01
N HIS A 72 3.77 -2.40 7.64
CA HIS A 72 2.35 -2.32 8.03
C HIS A 72 2.10 -1.21 9.04
N GLN A 73 2.97 -1.09 10.04
CA GLN A 73 2.90 -0.01 11.01
C GLN A 73 3.14 1.34 10.33
N GLY A 74 4.15 1.45 9.47
CA GLY A 74 4.42 2.65 8.69
C GLY A 74 3.26 3.06 7.79
N PHE A 75 2.57 2.08 7.19
CA PHE A 75 1.38 2.29 6.37
C PHE A 75 0.21 2.85 7.18
N HIS A 76 -0.13 2.21 8.30
CA HIS A 76 -1.18 2.67 9.20
C HIS A 76 -0.90 4.09 9.69
N ASN A 77 0.29 4.32 10.26
CA ASN A 77 0.67 5.62 10.80
C ASN A 77 0.64 6.70 9.74
N THR A 78 1.14 6.42 8.53
CA THR A 78 1.09 7.37 7.42
C THR A 78 -0.34 7.78 7.07
N LEU A 79 -1.26 6.82 7.00
CA LEU A 79 -2.64 7.12 6.63
C LEU A 79 -3.38 7.91 7.71
N VAL A 80 -3.11 7.63 8.99
CA VAL A 80 -3.66 8.39 10.12
C VAL A 80 -3.09 9.81 10.14
N THR A 81 -1.77 9.94 10.24
CA THR A 81 -1.13 11.20 10.62
C THR A 81 -0.91 12.14 9.45
N LYS A 82 -0.62 11.62 8.25
CA LYS A 82 -0.28 12.44 7.08
C LYS A 82 -1.46 12.68 6.15
N TYR A 83 -2.36 11.70 6.00
CA TYR A 83 -3.45 11.76 5.03
C TYR A 83 -4.85 11.85 5.65
N GLY A 84 -4.99 11.75 6.98
CA GLY A 84 -6.25 11.98 7.68
C GLY A 84 -7.32 10.91 7.48
N TYR A 85 -6.94 9.69 7.07
CA TYR A 85 -7.86 8.61 6.70
C TYR A 85 -8.47 7.86 7.90
N LYS A 86 -9.03 8.57 8.88
CA LYS A 86 -9.48 8.03 10.18
C LYS A 86 -10.50 6.88 10.08
N ARG A 87 -11.41 6.90 9.10
CA ARG A 87 -12.39 5.81 8.90
C ARG A 87 -11.72 4.56 8.32
N PHE A 88 -10.90 4.74 7.29
CA PHE A 88 -10.20 3.64 6.64
C PHE A 88 -9.18 2.98 7.59
N THR A 89 -8.60 3.73 8.52
CA THR A 89 -7.65 3.18 9.50
C THR A 89 -8.34 2.24 10.49
N LYS A 90 -9.61 2.45 10.82
CA LYS A 90 -10.41 1.46 11.57
C LYS A 90 -10.52 0.14 10.80
N TRP A 91 -10.75 0.21 9.49
CA TRP A 91 -10.76 -0.99 8.65
C TRP A 91 -9.38 -1.67 8.57
N LEU A 92 -8.30 -0.88 8.58
CA LEU A 92 -6.94 -1.42 8.63
C LEU A 92 -6.61 -2.13 9.93
N LEU A 93 -7.15 -1.69 11.07
CA LEU A 93 -6.97 -2.37 12.36
C LEU A 93 -7.64 -3.74 12.34
N ALA A 94 -8.91 -3.81 11.91
CA ALA A 94 -9.62 -5.08 11.76
C ALA A 94 -8.93 -6.00 10.73
N TYR A 95 -8.50 -5.45 9.60
CA TYR A 95 -7.69 -6.16 8.60
C TYR A 95 -6.40 -6.73 9.21
N LYS A 96 -5.70 -5.96 10.05
CA LYS A 96 -4.47 -6.41 10.72
C LYS A 96 -4.76 -7.49 11.76
N ALA A 97 -5.89 -7.44 12.46
CA ALA A 97 -6.34 -8.51 13.35
C ALA A 97 -6.55 -9.83 12.57
N ASN A 98 -7.26 -9.78 11.44
CA ASN A 98 -7.43 -10.95 10.56
C ASN A 98 -6.08 -11.50 10.09
N ALA A 99 -5.16 -10.62 9.68
CA ALA A 99 -3.81 -11.01 9.27
C ALA A 99 -3.01 -11.64 10.43
N ASN A 100 -3.18 -11.15 11.66
CA ASN A 100 -2.53 -11.74 12.83
C ASN A 100 -3.08 -13.13 13.17
N ALA A 101 -4.38 -13.36 12.99
CA ALA A 101 -4.98 -14.68 13.18
C ALA A 101 -4.38 -15.69 12.18
N ILE A 102 -4.36 -15.36 10.88
CA ILE A 102 -3.73 -16.19 9.84
C ILE A 102 -2.25 -16.40 10.12
N LEU A 103 -1.53 -15.37 10.59
CA LEU A 103 -0.12 -15.51 10.94
C LEU A 103 0.09 -16.51 12.09
N ALA A 104 -0.79 -16.51 13.09
CA ALA A 104 -0.70 -17.37 14.26
C ALA A 104 -1.04 -18.83 13.93
N GLU A 105 -2.00 -19.05 13.03
CA GLU A 105 -2.46 -20.37 12.61
C GLU A 105 -1.59 -20.97 11.50
N ASP A 106 -1.34 -20.21 10.43
CA ASP A 106 -0.78 -20.72 9.18
C ASP A 106 0.65 -20.20 8.87
N GLY A 107 1.15 -19.26 9.67
CA GLY A 107 2.51 -18.72 9.53
C GLY A 107 2.69 -17.62 8.48
N PHE A 108 3.95 -17.18 8.32
CA PHE A 108 4.25 -15.92 7.63
C PHE A 108 3.94 -15.91 6.13
N MET A 109 4.23 -17.01 5.42
CA MET A 109 4.02 -17.06 3.96
C MET A 109 2.53 -16.95 3.60
N MET A 110 1.67 -17.52 4.44
CA MET A 110 0.22 -17.53 4.28
C MET A 110 -0.36 -16.13 4.49
N VAL A 111 0.01 -15.46 5.59
CA VAL A 111 -0.41 -14.07 5.81
C VAL A 111 0.15 -13.11 4.76
N LEU A 112 1.36 -13.34 4.24
CA LEU A 112 1.96 -12.51 3.19
C LEU A 112 1.16 -12.62 1.88
N ARG A 113 0.77 -13.82 1.48
CA ARG A 113 -0.09 -14.06 0.31
C ARG A 113 -1.47 -13.42 0.49
N TYR A 114 -2.12 -13.66 1.63
CA TYR A 114 -3.37 -13.03 1.99
C TYR A 114 -3.28 -11.50 1.89
N ASN A 115 -2.23 -10.89 2.48
CA ASN A 115 -1.98 -9.46 2.42
C ASN A 115 -1.85 -8.92 0.99
N ILE A 116 -1.05 -9.59 0.16
CA ILE A 116 -0.84 -9.19 -1.23
C ILE A 116 -2.15 -9.20 -2.00
N GLN A 117 -2.94 -10.27 -1.89
CA GLN A 117 -4.19 -10.41 -2.64
C GLN A 117 -5.25 -9.41 -2.17
N VAL A 118 -5.51 -9.34 -0.86
CA VAL A 118 -6.51 -8.44 -0.28
C VAL A 118 -6.21 -6.98 -0.61
N ARG A 119 -4.95 -6.54 -0.49
CA ARG A 119 -4.57 -5.17 -0.83
C ARG A 119 -4.66 -4.89 -2.33
N THR A 120 -4.29 -5.85 -3.17
CA THR A 120 -4.37 -5.68 -4.63
C THR A 120 -5.82 -5.42 -5.03
N VAL A 121 -6.75 -6.23 -4.53
CA VAL A 121 -8.19 -6.05 -4.80
C VAL A 121 -8.68 -4.71 -4.24
N CYS A 122 -8.31 -4.39 -2.99
CA CYS A 122 -8.76 -3.18 -2.29
C CYS A 122 -8.42 -1.89 -3.05
N PHE A 123 -7.18 -1.76 -3.55
CA PHE A 123 -6.75 -0.52 -4.22
C PHE A 123 -6.98 -0.52 -5.73
N ALA A 124 -7.23 -1.67 -6.35
CA ALA A 124 -7.58 -1.76 -7.77
C ALA A 124 -9.06 -1.45 -8.02
N TYR A 125 -9.96 -1.92 -7.16
CA TYR A 125 -11.40 -1.85 -7.40
C TYR A 125 -12.08 -0.86 -6.45
N TRP A 126 -12.72 0.14 -7.04
CA TRP A 126 -13.65 1.02 -6.34
C TRP A 126 -15.06 0.50 -6.56
N VAL A 127 -15.77 0.24 -5.48
CA VAL A 127 -17.15 -0.24 -5.48
C VAL A 127 -18.06 0.94 -5.80
N THR A 128 -18.87 0.80 -6.85
CA THR A 128 -19.90 1.78 -7.20
C THR A 128 -21.17 1.42 -6.43
N TYR A 129 -21.69 2.37 -5.65
CA TYR A 129 -22.95 2.23 -4.93
C TYR A 129 -24.12 2.69 -5.80
N ASP A 130 -25.35 2.32 -5.44
CA ASP A 130 -26.57 2.62 -6.20
C ASP A 130 -26.76 4.13 -6.46
N ASN A 131 -26.24 4.98 -5.56
CA ASN A 131 -26.22 6.44 -5.71
C ASN A 131 -25.07 6.97 -6.61
N GLY A 132 -24.39 6.11 -7.36
CA GLY A 132 -23.27 6.44 -8.24
C GLY A 132 -21.94 6.74 -7.52
N LYS A 133 -21.90 6.79 -6.17
CA LYS A 133 -20.66 7.03 -5.43
C LYS A 133 -19.72 5.84 -5.56
N LYS A 134 -18.45 6.11 -5.84
CA LYS A 134 -17.39 5.09 -5.87
C LYS A 134 -16.58 5.15 -4.58
N LEU A 135 -16.60 4.09 -3.78
CA LEU A 135 -15.82 3.98 -2.55
C LEU A 135 -14.81 2.84 -2.64
N ILE A 136 -13.73 2.95 -1.88
CA ILE A 136 -12.75 1.87 -1.73
C ILE A 136 -13.41 0.62 -1.13
N ALA A 137 -13.01 -0.56 -1.59
CA ALA A 137 -13.52 -1.82 -1.06
C ALA A 137 -13.21 -1.93 0.44
N ASN A 138 -14.18 -2.45 1.20
CA ASN A 138 -13.95 -2.69 2.62
C ASN A 138 -12.90 -3.81 2.80
N ILE A 139 -11.79 -3.46 3.44
CA ILE A 139 -10.67 -4.35 3.71
C ILE A 139 -10.78 -5.05 5.08
N SER A 140 -11.70 -4.59 5.94
CA SER A 140 -11.87 -5.14 7.30
C SER A 140 -12.44 -6.54 7.33
N VAL A 141 -13.19 -6.93 6.30
CA VAL A 141 -13.88 -8.22 6.22
C VAL A 141 -12.87 -9.30 5.87
N LEU A 142 -12.82 -10.36 6.69
CA LEU A 142 -12.02 -11.55 6.40
C LEU A 142 -12.50 -12.17 5.10
N ARG A 143 -11.61 -12.30 4.13
CA ARG A 143 -11.93 -12.93 2.84
C ARG A 143 -11.56 -14.40 2.91
N LEU A 144 -12.47 -15.24 3.40
CA LEU A 144 -12.25 -16.67 3.59
C LEU A 144 -11.72 -17.35 2.33
N ARG A 145 -12.31 -17.09 1.15
CA ARG A 145 -11.80 -17.64 -0.12
C ARG A 145 -10.33 -17.31 -0.39
N ILE A 146 -9.84 -16.15 0.03
CA ILE A 146 -8.43 -15.75 -0.12
C ILE A 146 -7.58 -16.36 1.01
N ALA A 147 -8.11 -16.46 2.22
CA ALA A 147 -7.43 -17.05 3.36
C ALA A 147 -7.21 -18.56 3.17
N SER A 148 -8.24 -19.28 2.70
CA SER A 148 -8.19 -20.73 2.43
C SER A 148 -7.39 -21.11 1.18
N SER A 149 -7.07 -20.15 0.31
CA SER A 149 -6.25 -20.35 -0.89
C SER A 149 -4.86 -19.72 -0.77
N ALA A 150 -4.53 -19.17 0.41
CA ALA A 150 -3.22 -18.58 0.65
C ALA A 150 -2.15 -19.67 0.77
#